data_AF-A0A924YLC8-F1
#
_entry.id   AF-A0A924YLC8-F1
#
_cell.length_a   1.000
_cell.length_b   1.000
_cell.length_c   1.000
_cell.angle_alpha   90.00
_cell.angle_beta   90.00
_cell.angle_gamma   90.00
#
_symmetry.space_group_name_H-M   'P 1'
#
loop_
_entity.id
_entity.type
_entity.pdbx_description
1 polymer ?
#
loop_
_entity_poly.entity_id
_entity_poly.type
_entity_poly.pdbx_seq_one_letter_code
_entity_poly.pdbx_strand_id
1 'polypeptide(L)'
;MAQTFQAVLTGDQLKWNPSRPAKLPQDKPILVNVTVSDATVFDDLISESPPGAAMSAVLEQLARLAPFAGIDNPVEWQRNLRSDRSLPGRD
;
A
#
# COMPACT_ATOMS: atom_id res chain seq x y z
N MET A 1 15.56 -20.86 -17.80
CA MET A 1 16.55 -21.06 -16.72
C MET A 1 16.52 -19.81 -15.85
N ALA A 2 16.28 -19.93 -14.55
CA ALA A 2 16.36 -18.79 -13.63
C ALA A 2 17.79 -18.69 -13.09
N GLN A 3 18.38 -17.49 -13.09
CA GLN A 3 19.66 -17.23 -12.44
C GLN A 3 19.38 -16.50 -11.12
N THR A 4 19.88 -17.06 -10.03
CA THR A 4 19.82 -16.45 -8.71
C THR A 4 21.09 -15.64 -8.48
N PHE A 5 20.93 -14.38 -8.12
CA PHE A 5 22.03 -13.48 -7.79
C PHE A 5 21.99 -13.16 -6.30
N GLN A 6 23.16 -13.13 -5.68
CA GLN A 6 23.28 -12.73 -4.28
C GLN A 6 23.38 -11.21 -4.18
N ALA A 7 22.62 -10.65 -3.23
CA ALA A 7 22.62 -9.25 -2.91
C ALA A 7 22.44 -9.08 -1.40
N VAL A 8 22.99 -7.98 -0.89
CA VAL A 8 22.77 -7.52 0.47
C VAL A 8 21.70 -6.43 0.42
N LEU A 9 20.61 -6.60 1.16
CA LEU A 9 19.61 -5.57 1.37
C LEU A 9 20.06 -4.65 2.50
N THR A 10 20.10 -3.34 2.26
CA THR A 10 20.40 -2.33 3.30
C THR A 10 19.37 -1.22 3.19
N GLY A 11 18.46 -1.14 4.18
CA GLY A 11 17.28 -0.28 4.07
C GLY A 11 16.37 -0.75 2.94
N ASP A 12 16.11 0.13 1.98
CA ASP A 12 15.31 -0.11 0.77
C ASP A 12 16.15 -0.44 -0.48
N GLN A 13 17.48 -0.54 -0.35
CA GLN A 13 18.39 -0.73 -1.48
C GLN A 13 19.04 -2.11 -1.48
N LEU A 14 18.96 -2.81 -2.62
CA LEU A 14 19.69 -4.04 -2.89
C LEU A 14 21.06 -3.73 -3.49
N LYS A 15 22.14 -4.16 -2.82
CA LYS A 15 23.52 -4.07 -3.29
C LYS A 15 24.02 -5.45 -3.69
N TRP A 16 24.40 -5.63 -4.96
CA TRP A 16 24.93 -6.90 -5.46
C TRP A 16 26.23 -7.30 -4.75
N ASN A 17 26.37 -8.57 -4.41
CA ASN A 17 27.59 -9.13 -3.84
C ASN A 17 27.82 -10.57 -4.34
N PRO A 18 28.98 -10.93 -4.92
CA PRO A 18 29.95 -10.10 -5.64
C PRO A 18 29.62 -9.94 -7.14
N SER A 19 28.69 -10.75 -7.66
CA SER A 19 28.43 -10.89 -9.09
C SER A 19 27.20 -10.10 -9.53
N ARG A 20 27.41 -8.87 -10.01
CA ARG A 20 26.34 -8.08 -10.66
C ARG A 20 25.95 -8.71 -12.00
N PRO A 21 24.66 -8.75 -12.37
CA PRO A 21 24.25 -9.11 -13.72
C PRO A 21 24.85 -8.14 -14.75
N ALA A 22 25.57 -8.65 -15.74
CA ALA A 22 26.35 -7.81 -16.68
C ALA A 22 25.50 -6.89 -17.57
N LYS A 23 24.21 -7.18 -17.73
CA LYS A 23 23.28 -6.42 -18.58
C LYS A 23 21.94 -6.25 -17.88
N LEU A 24 21.82 -5.23 -17.05
CA LEU A 24 20.53 -4.76 -16.56
C LEU A 24 20.07 -3.61 -17.47
N PRO A 25 18.89 -3.68 -18.11
CA PRO A 25 18.33 -2.53 -18.81
C PRO A 25 18.15 -1.35 -17.86
N GLN A 26 18.71 -0.19 -18.21
CA GLN A 26 18.62 1.02 -17.37
C GLN A 26 17.26 1.72 -17.51
N ASP A 27 16.58 1.53 -18.65
CA ASP A 27 15.35 2.25 -18.98
C ASP A 27 14.06 1.47 -18.67
N LYS A 28 14.16 0.30 -18.02
CA LYS A 28 12.99 -0.54 -17.73
C LYS A 28 13.00 -1.06 -16.29
N PRO A 29 11.87 -0.99 -15.57
CA PRO A 29 11.74 -1.68 -14.30
C PRO A 29 11.82 -3.19 -14.53
N ILE A 30 12.59 -3.88 -13.68
CA ILE A 30 12.79 -5.32 -13.72
C ILE A 30 12.12 -5.91 -12.50
N LEU A 31 11.27 -6.93 -12.70
CA LEU A 31 10.69 -7.68 -11.60
C LEU A 31 11.79 -8.54 -10.95
N VAL A 32 12.00 -8.37 -9.65
CA VAL A 32 13.00 -9.12 -8.88
C VAL A 32 12.28 -9.86 -7.75
N ASN A 33 12.50 -11.17 -7.68
CA ASN A 33 12.10 -11.96 -6.52
C ASN A 33 13.25 -11.97 -5.51
N VAL A 34 12.98 -11.47 -4.31
CA VAL A 34 13.97 -11.43 -3.22
C VAL A 34 13.69 -12.58 -2.28
N THR A 35 14.67 -13.46 -2.10
CA THR A 35 14.65 -14.48 -1.06
C THR A 35 15.63 -14.05 0.02
N VAL A 36 15.11 -13.75 1.21
CA VAL A 36 15.93 -13.47 2.40
C VAL A 36 16.37 -14.80 2.98
N SER A 37 17.67 -15.02 3.18
CA SER A 37 18.21 -16.28 3.72
C SER A 37 18.45 -16.24 5.23
N ASP A 38 18.33 -15.07 5.85
CA ASP A 38 18.58 -14.88 7.28
C ASP A 38 17.29 -15.11 8.08
N ALA A 39 17.21 -16.29 8.70
CA ALA A 39 16.09 -16.77 9.52
C ALA A 39 15.71 -15.79 10.66
N THR A 40 16.66 -15.00 11.14
CA THR A 40 16.47 -14.13 12.31
C THR A 40 15.69 -12.86 12.01
N VAL A 41 15.55 -12.49 10.73
CA VAL A 41 14.88 -11.26 10.28
C VAL A 41 13.43 -11.52 9.85
N PHE A 42 13.02 -12.78 9.71
CA PHE A 42 11.67 -13.10 9.20
C PHE A 42 10.54 -12.68 10.13
N ASP A 43 10.75 -12.72 11.44
CA ASP A 43 9.72 -12.33 12.42
C ASP A 43 9.41 -10.82 12.34
N ASP A 44 10.38 -9.99 11.92
CA ASP A 44 10.22 -8.54 11.80
C ASP A 44 9.86 -8.08 10.37
N LEU A 45 10.18 -8.86 9.33
CA LEU A 45 9.93 -8.51 7.93
C LEU A 45 8.47 -8.70 7.51
N ILE A 46 7.74 -9.54 8.24
CA ILE A 46 6.33 -9.79 7.99
C ILE A 46 5.53 -8.85 8.90
N SER A 47 5.40 -7.58 8.50
CA SER A 47 4.23 -6.82 8.94
C SER A 47 3.01 -7.45 8.27
N GLU A 48 2.44 -8.49 8.88
CA GLU A 48 1.33 -9.30 8.35
C GLU A 48 0.11 -8.46 7.94
N SER A 49 0.04 -7.23 8.42
CA SER A 49 -1.02 -6.28 8.06
C SER A 49 -0.55 -5.34 6.96
N PRO A 50 -1.19 -5.36 5.77
CA PRO A 50 -1.08 -4.29 4.79
C PRO A 50 -1.31 -2.94 5.47
N PRO A 51 -0.61 -1.87 5.03
CA PRO A 51 -0.90 -0.52 5.53
C PRO A 51 -2.41 -0.24 5.44
N GLY A 52 -3.01 0.08 6.59
CA GLY A 52 -4.45 0.37 6.69
C GLY A 52 -5.37 -0.81 7.03
N ALA A 53 -4.87 -2.05 7.16
CA ALA A 53 -5.71 -3.20 7.53
C ALA A 53 -6.37 -3.05 8.92
N ALA A 54 -5.64 -2.51 9.90
CA ALA A 54 -6.20 -2.21 11.21
C ALA A 54 -7.29 -1.12 11.13
N MET A 55 -7.09 -0.10 10.29
CA MET A 55 -8.05 0.97 10.08
C MET A 55 -9.31 0.47 9.37
N SER A 56 -9.18 -0.37 8.34
CA SER A 56 -10.32 -0.96 7.65
C SER A 56 -11.15 -1.84 8.58
N ALA A 57 -10.51 -2.63 9.44
CA ALA A 57 -11.21 -3.46 10.41
C ALA A 57 -12.05 -2.61 11.40
N VAL A 58 -11.50 -1.51 11.90
CA VAL A 58 -12.24 -0.58 12.78
C VAL A 58 -13.40 0.09 12.04
N LEU A 59 -13.18 0.55 10.81
CA LEU A 59 -14.24 1.15 9.99
C LEU A 59 -15.38 0.18 9.71
N GLU A 60 -15.07 -1.10 9.48
CA GLU A 60 -16.08 -2.14 9.27
C GLU A 60 -16.90 -2.38 10.54
N GLN A 61 -16.26 -2.42 11.71
CA GLN A 61 -16.97 -2.52 12.99
C GLN A 61 -17.90 -1.32 13.23
N LEU A 62 -17.44 -0.10 12.92
CA LEU A 62 -18.26 1.11 13.03
C LEU A 62 -19.46 1.10 12.08
N ALA A 63 -19.30 0.60 10.85
CA ALA A 63 -20.39 0.52 9.89
C ALA A 63 -21.53 -0.40 10.36
N ARG A 64 -21.21 -1.48 11.09
CA ARG A 64 -22.20 -2.42 11.65
C ARG A 64 -23.09 -1.79 12.71
N LEU A 65 -22.66 -0.69 13.33
CA LEU A 65 -23.49 0.07 14.29
C LEU A 65 -24.58 0.90 13.61
N ALA A 66 -24.59 0.93 12.27
CA ALA A 66 -25.51 1.72 11.46
C ALA A 66 -25.70 3.17 11.98
N PRO A 67 -24.61 3.92 12.23
CA PRO A 67 -24.67 5.23 12.89
C PRO A 67 -25.48 6.28 12.12
N PHE A 68 -25.77 6.02 10.84
CA PHE A 68 -26.49 6.91 9.94
C PHE A 68 -27.88 6.37 9.55
N ALA A 69 -28.40 5.35 10.25
CA ALA A 69 -29.69 4.73 9.93
C ALA A 69 -30.88 5.70 9.99
N GLY A 70 -30.77 6.80 10.76
CA GLY A 70 -31.78 7.86 10.82
C GLY A 70 -31.71 8.91 9.71
N ILE A 71 -30.87 8.70 8.69
CA ILE A 71 -30.74 9.61 7.55
C ILE A 71 -31.46 9.00 6.34
N ASP A 72 -32.67 9.50 6.06
CA ASP A 72 -33.54 8.95 5.00
C ASP A 72 -32.95 9.10 3.60
N ASN A 73 -32.30 10.24 3.31
CA ASN A 73 -31.60 10.50 2.06
C ASN A 73 -30.18 11.02 2.35
N PRO A 74 -29.18 10.12 2.45
CA PRO A 74 -27.80 10.49 2.77
C PRO A 74 -27.18 11.46 1.77
N VAL A 75 -27.60 11.40 0.50
CA VAL A 75 -27.08 12.26 -0.57
C VAL A 75 -27.59 13.69 -0.39
N GLU A 76 -28.88 13.88 -0.16
CA GLU A 76 -29.45 15.20 0.13
C GLU A 76 -28.97 15.75 1.47
N TRP A 77 -28.89 14.92 2.51
CA TRP A 77 -28.32 15.30 3.79
C TRP A 77 -26.88 15.81 3.64
N GLN A 78 -26.05 15.12 2.85
CA GLN A 78 -24.68 15.56 2.56
C GLN A 78 -24.65 16.87 1.76
N ARG A 79 -25.56 17.06 0.79
CA ARG A 79 -25.67 18.32 0.01
C ARG A 79 -26.15 19.49 0.86
N ASN A 80 -26.98 19.25 1.87
CA ASN A 80 -27.41 20.29 2.80
C ASN A 80 -26.30 20.67 3.78
N LEU A 81 -25.50 19.68 4.23
CA LEU A 81 -24.39 19.90 5.15
C LEU A 81 -23.18 20.53 4.47
N ARG A 82 -22.86 20.08 3.25
CA ARG A 82 -21.87 20.74 2.41
C ARG A 82 -22.51 22.00 1.86
N SER A 83 -22.16 23.15 2.41
CA SER A 83 -22.31 24.40 1.67
C SER A 83 -21.51 24.25 0.39
N ASP A 84 -22.16 23.84 -0.71
CA ASP A 84 -21.52 23.64 -2.00
C ASP A 84 -20.78 24.93 -2.33
N ARG A 85 -19.44 24.87 -2.29
CA ARG A 85 -18.62 26.02 -2.60
C ARG A 85 -18.78 26.25 -4.09
N SER A 86 -19.31 27.40 -4.49
CA SER A 86 -19.41 27.75 -5.90
C SER A 86 -18.06 27.51 -6.58
N LEU A 87 -18.07 26.65 -7.59
CA LEU A 87 -16.89 26.43 -8.41
C LEU A 87 -16.72 27.67 -9.30
N PRO A 88 -15.54 28.30 -9.34
CA PRO A 88 -15.32 29.42 -10.24
C PRO A 88 -15.48 28.96 -11.70
N GLY A 89 -16.30 29.67 -12.47
CA GLY A 89 -16.48 29.45 -13.91
C GLY A 89 -17.63 28.52 -14.33
N ARG A 90 -18.65 28.33 -13.49
CA ARG A 90 -19.84 27.55 -13.84
C ARG A 90 -21.12 28.38 -13.61
N ASP A 91 -21.46 29.20 -14.60
CA ASP A 91 -22.83 29.67 -14.89
C ASP A 91 -23.36 28.87 -16.09
#